data_AF-A0A9D0Z410-F1
#
_entry.id   AF-A0A9D0Z410-F1
#
_cell.length_a   1.000
_cell.length_b   1.000
_cell.length_c   1.000
_cell.angle_alpha   90.00
_cell.angle_beta   90.00
_cell.angle_gamma   90.00
#
_symmetry.space_group_name_H-M   'P 1'
#
loop_
_entity.id
_entity.type
_entity.pdbx_description
1 polymer ?
#
loop_
_entity_poly.entity_id
_entity_poly.type
_entity_poly.pdbx_seq_one_letter_code
_entity_poly.pdbx_strand_id
1 'polypeptide(L)'
;MKSKKKWWILSGVLVVLLAVGIGLSLSRPPVDRILTPQEAAGYQVYDVILPEGESSPYACLYAHYQTYQTDAEAGLEAMEAALYHCKEILSLSLSEWEGKHFLHLTYEGLDGEEVYLNYREDDTLITRQVYFPARDMQITYEAETGDTRMVFPIRFGSGKL
;
A
#
# COMPACT_ATOMS: atom_id res chain seq x y z
N MET A 1 -13.96 -45.15 -42.85
CA MET A 1 -14.50 -43.93 -42.21
C MET A 1 -14.06 -43.87 -40.75
N LYS A 2 -12.97 -43.16 -40.45
CA LYS A 2 -12.40 -43.05 -39.09
C LYS A 2 -12.79 -41.71 -38.45
N SER A 3 -13.26 -41.79 -37.20
CA SER A 3 -13.03 -40.81 -36.13
C SER A 3 -13.63 -39.40 -36.23
N LYS A 4 -14.97 -39.26 -36.38
CA LYS A 4 -15.66 -38.00 -36.06
C LYS A 4 -16.15 -37.89 -34.60
N LYS A 5 -16.20 -38.99 -33.84
CA LYS A 5 -16.77 -39.01 -32.47
C LYS A 5 -15.81 -38.54 -31.36
N LYS A 6 -14.49 -38.52 -31.58
CA LYS A 6 -13.50 -38.15 -30.54
C LYS A 6 -13.29 -36.64 -30.36
N TRP A 7 -13.59 -35.83 -31.38
CA TRP A 7 -13.35 -34.37 -31.35
C TRP A 7 -14.36 -33.61 -30.47
N TRP A 8 -15.61 -34.07 -30.40
CA TRP A 8 -16.65 -33.42 -29.60
C TRP A 8 -16.42 -33.53 -28.08
N ILE A 9 -15.82 -34.64 -27.64
CA ILE A 9 -15.56 -34.88 -26.21
C ILE A 9 -14.41 -34.00 -25.72
N LEU A 10 -13.33 -33.88 -26.49
CA LEU A 10 -12.20 -33.00 -26.17
C LEU A 10 -12.60 -31.52 -26.15
N SER A 11 -13.43 -31.08 -27.10
CA SER A 11 -13.98 -29.71 -27.09
C SER A 11 -14.89 -29.45 -25.89
N GLY A 12 -15.74 -30.40 -25.50
CA GLY A 12 -16.63 -30.26 -24.35
C GLY A 12 -15.87 -30.15 -23.03
N VAL A 13 -14.84 -30.98 -22.84
CA VAL A 13 -13.98 -30.93 -21.64
C VAL A 13 -13.20 -29.62 -21.56
N LEU A 14 -12.68 -29.13 -22.68
CA LEU A 14 -11.94 -27.86 -22.72
C LEU A 14 -12.84 -26.67 -22.38
N VAL A 15 -14.08 -26.64 -22.87
CA VAL A 15 -15.05 -25.57 -22.56
C VAL A 15 -15.47 -25.61 -21.10
N VAL A 16 -15.66 -26.79 -20.51
CA VAL A 16 -15.97 -26.92 -19.07
C VAL A 16 -14.77 -26.48 -18.23
N LEU A 17 -13.55 -26.85 -18.59
CA LEU A 17 -12.34 -26.41 -17.87
C LEU A 17 -12.12 -24.89 -17.99
N LEU A 18 -12.40 -24.29 -19.15
CA LEU A 18 -12.41 -22.84 -19.33
C LEU A 18 -13.51 -22.18 -18.48
N ALA A 19 -14.73 -22.71 -18.48
CA ALA A 19 -15.82 -22.17 -17.69
C ALA A 19 -15.59 -22.31 -16.17
N VAL A 20 -14.98 -23.41 -15.72
CA VAL A 20 -14.58 -23.62 -14.32
C VAL A 20 -13.39 -22.74 -13.95
N GLY A 21 -12.40 -22.59 -14.83
CA GLY A 21 -11.27 -21.68 -14.63
C GLY A 21 -11.71 -20.22 -14.54
N ILE A 22 -12.60 -19.79 -15.44
CA ILE A 22 -13.21 -18.47 -15.43
C ILE A 22 -14.10 -18.30 -14.18
N GLY A 23 -14.91 -19.30 -13.84
CA GLY A 23 -15.74 -19.31 -12.63
C GLY A 23 -14.93 -19.20 -11.34
N LEU A 24 -13.78 -19.88 -11.25
CA LEU A 24 -12.85 -19.79 -10.12
C LEU A 24 -12.12 -18.45 -10.06
N SER A 25 -11.83 -17.83 -11.21
CA SER A 25 -11.26 -16.46 -11.25
C SER A 25 -12.27 -15.37 -10.88
N LEU A 26 -13.57 -15.59 -11.14
CA LEU A 26 -14.65 -14.64 -10.87
C LEU A 26 -15.30 -14.82 -9.48
N SER A 27 -14.93 -15.86 -8.73
CA SER A 27 -15.57 -16.22 -7.45
C SER A 27 -14.69 -16.06 -6.22
N ARG A 28 -13.48 -15.49 -6.33
CA ARG A 28 -12.77 -15.07 -5.12
C ARG A 28 -13.47 -13.82 -4.60
N PRO A 29 -14.16 -13.89 -3.45
CA PRO A 29 -14.71 -12.69 -2.84
C PRO A 29 -13.58 -11.69 -2.58
N PRO A 30 -13.87 -10.39 -2.52
CA PRO A 30 -12.88 -9.41 -2.07
C PRO A 30 -12.28 -9.93 -0.78
N VAL A 31 -10.97 -10.11 -0.77
CA VAL A 31 -10.27 -10.49 0.44
C VAL A 31 -10.13 -9.19 1.23
N ASP A 32 -11.03 -9.03 2.20
CA ASP A 32 -10.89 -8.12 3.35
C ASP A 32 -10.58 -9.00 4.56
N ARG A 33 -9.34 -8.93 5.04
CA ARG A 33 -8.94 -9.67 6.24
C ARG A 33 -7.92 -8.91 7.07
N ILE A 34 -7.97 -9.16 8.36
CA ILE A 34 -6.91 -8.80 9.30
C ILE A 34 -5.74 -9.77 9.11
N LEU A 35 -4.53 -9.23 9.04
CA LEU A 35 -3.30 -9.97 8.94
C LEU A 35 -2.86 -10.49 10.31
N THR A 36 -2.19 -11.64 10.32
CA THR A 36 -1.48 -12.10 11.53
C THR A 36 -0.32 -11.14 11.86
N PRO A 37 0.15 -11.08 13.11
CA PRO A 37 1.29 -10.23 13.47
C PRO A 37 2.54 -10.47 12.62
N GLN A 38 2.79 -11.72 12.23
CA GLN A 38 3.91 -12.09 11.37
C GLN A 38 3.76 -11.53 9.95
N GLU A 39 2.55 -11.57 9.39
CA GLU A 39 2.25 -10.98 8.08
C GLU A 39 2.34 -9.44 8.14
N ALA A 40 1.82 -8.84 9.22
CA ALA A 40 1.82 -7.39 9.42
C ALA A 40 3.25 -6.82 9.56
N ALA A 41 4.15 -7.55 10.22
CA ALA A 41 5.55 -7.14 10.39
C ALA A 41 6.27 -6.91 9.04
N GLY A 42 5.89 -7.63 7.99
CA GLY A 42 6.45 -7.44 6.64
C GLY A 42 6.18 -6.07 6.04
N TYR A 43 5.20 -5.33 6.56
CA TYR A 43 4.83 -3.99 6.07
C TYR A 43 5.44 -2.86 6.90
N GLN A 44 6.21 -3.17 7.95
CA GLN A 44 6.98 -2.15 8.70
C GLN A 44 8.14 -1.57 7.92
N VAL A 45 8.53 -2.21 6.81
CA VAL A 45 9.53 -1.67 5.87
C VAL A 45 9.10 -0.34 5.22
N TYR A 46 7.81 -0.02 5.25
CA TYR A 46 7.25 1.24 4.72
C TYR A 46 7.17 2.35 5.78
N ASP A 47 7.49 2.06 7.03
CA ASP A 47 7.55 3.07 8.09
C ASP A 47 8.82 3.92 7.97
N VAL A 48 8.84 5.07 8.65
CA VAL A 48 10.05 5.89 8.78
C VAL A 48 11.10 5.13 9.60
N ILE A 49 12.26 4.91 9.01
CA ILE A 49 13.46 4.45 9.71
C ILE A 49 14.10 5.67 10.37
N LEU A 50 14.35 5.59 11.67
CA LEU A 50 15.01 6.66 12.40
C LEU A 50 16.49 6.74 12.02
N PRO A 51 16.95 7.86 11.44
CA PRO A 51 18.38 8.12 11.28
C PRO A 51 19.09 8.16 12.65
N GLU A 52 20.40 7.93 12.65
CA GLU A 52 21.20 8.04 13.88
C GLU A 52 21.06 9.43 14.51
N GLY A 53 20.70 9.45 15.80
CA GLY A 53 20.55 10.69 16.57
C GLY A 53 19.14 11.29 16.56
N GLU A 54 18.23 10.78 15.72
CA GLU A 54 16.81 11.17 15.76
C GLU A 54 16.06 10.47 16.89
N SER A 55 15.22 11.21 17.59
CA SER A 55 14.45 10.68 18.72
C SER A 55 13.13 10.04 18.31
N SER A 56 12.56 10.45 17.16
CA SER A 56 11.25 9.98 16.74
C SER A 56 10.90 10.24 15.26
N PRO A 57 9.92 9.49 14.70
CA PRO A 57 9.52 9.67 13.32
C PRO A 57 8.90 11.04 13.06
N TYR A 58 8.08 11.54 13.99
CA TYR A 58 7.46 12.85 13.85
C TYR A 58 8.51 13.96 13.86
N ALA A 59 9.46 13.93 14.80
CA ALA A 59 10.51 14.94 14.90
C ALA A 59 11.36 15.01 13.63
N CYS A 60 11.76 13.84 13.11
CA CYS A 60 12.46 13.71 11.83
C CYS A 60 11.64 14.33 10.70
N LEU A 61 10.40 13.89 10.48
CA LEU A 61 9.53 14.42 9.43
C LEU A 61 9.25 15.93 9.59
N TYR A 62 9.13 16.42 10.83
CA TYR A 62 8.87 17.83 11.11
C TYR A 62 10.06 18.71 10.75
N ALA A 63 11.28 18.30 11.12
CA ALA A 63 12.51 19.01 10.75
C ALA A 63 12.67 19.08 9.22
N HIS A 64 12.33 17.99 8.52
CA HIS A 64 12.34 17.97 7.06
C HIS A 64 11.23 18.84 6.46
N TYR A 65 10.02 18.85 7.02
CA TYR A 65 8.94 19.73 6.57
C TYR A 65 9.34 21.21 6.67
N GLN A 66 10.01 21.60 7.75
CA GLN A 66 10.52 22.96 7.91
C GLN A 66 11.57 23.31 6.84
N THR A 67 12.49 22.37 6.56
CA THR A 67 13.52 22.54 5.54
C THR A 67 12.91 22.60 4.14
N TYR A 68 12.00 21.68 3.81
CA TYR A 68 11.30 21.59 2.52
C TYR A 68 10.53 22.86 2.15
N GLN A 69 9.96 23.57 3.14
CA GLN A 69 9.31 24.86 2.91
C GLN A 69 10.28 25.95 2.44
N THR A 70 11.57 25.83 2.78
CA THR A 70 12.61 26.81 2.44
C THR A 70 13.46 26.38 1.25
N ASP A 71 13.74 25.09 1.15
CA ASP A 71 14.54 24.44 0.12
C ASP A 71 14.00 23.01 -0.07
N ALA A 72 13.18 22.84 -1.09
CA ALA A 72 12.50 21.58 -1.37
C ALA A 72 13.49 20.46 -1.70
N GLU A 73 14.57 20.77 -2.44
CA GLU A 73 15.55 19.76 -2.88
C GLU A 73 16.37 19.24 -1.69
N ALA A 74 16.89 20.14 -0.86
CA ALA A 74 17.62 19.76 0.34
C ALA A 74 16.75 19.02 1.37
N GLY A 75 15.48 19.43 1.50
CA GLY A 75 14.51 18.73 2.34
C GLY A 75 14.24 17.29 1.88
N LEU A 76 14.19 17.06 0.56
CA LEU A 76 13.97 15.73 -0.02
C LEU A 76 15.19 14.81 0.13
N GLU A 77 16.39 15.29 -0.20
CA GLU A 77 17.63 14.50 -0.09
C GLU A 77 17.84 14.01 1.36
N ALA A 78 17.53 14.86 2.34
CA ALA A 78 17.66 14.52 3.75
C ALA A 78 16.66 13.44 4.22
N MET A 79 15.53 13.26 3.52
CA MET A 79 14.53 12.24 3.85
C MET A 79 14.82 10.87 3.25
N GLU A 80 15.67 10.77 2.23
CA GLU A 80 16.01 9.50 1.58
C GLU A 80 16.57 8.46 2.57
N ALA A 81 17.38 8.92 3.54
CA ALA A 81 17.94 8.04 4.56
C ALA A 81 16.88 7.51 5.55
N ALA A 82 15.79 8.26 5.76
CA ALA A 82 14.72 7.89 6.67
C ALA A 82 13.66 6.99 6.01
N LEU A 83 13.60 6.97 4.68
CA LEU A 83 12.59 6.23 3.91
C LEU A 83 13.25 5.18 3.00
N TYR A 84 13.68 4.07 3.60
CA TYR A 84 14.42 3.02 2.90
C TYR A 84 13.73 2.47 1.63
N HIS A 85 12.40 2.44 1.61
CA HIS A 85 11.64 1.95 0.47
C HIS A 85 11.08 3.06 -0.43
N CYS A 86 11.53 4.30 -0.29
CA CYS A 86 11.06 5.43 -1.07
C CYS A 86 11.89 5.63 -2.35
N LYS A 87 11.19 5.83 -3.46
CA LYS A 87 11.73 6.27 -4.74
C LYS A 87 11.56 7.78 -4.92
N GLU A 88 10.40 8.32 -4.56
CA GLU A 88 10.07 9.73 -4.71
C GLU A 88 9.05 10.15 -3.65
N ILE A 89 9.31 11.26 -2.95
CA ILE A 89 8.33 11.85 -2.04
C ILE A 89 7.36 12.69 -2.86
N LEU A 90 6.07 12.40 -2.74
CA LEU A 90 5.02 13.06 -3.50
C LEU A 90 4.45 14.26 -2.74
N SER A 91 4.38 14.17 -1.41
CA SER A 91 3.90 15.27 -0.56
C SER A 91 4.31 15.11 0.89
N LEU A 92 4.62 16.22 1.54
CA LEU A 92 4.76 16.34 2.99
C LEU A 92 3.97 17.55 3.48
N SER A 93 3.05 17.35 4.42
CA SER A 93 2.19 18.44 4.91
C SER A 93 1.84 18.29 6.39
N LEU A 94 1.52 19.43 7.00
CA LEU A 94 1.11 19.54 8.39
C LEU A 94 -0.39 19.92 8.46
N SER A 95 -1.13 19.29 9.36
CA SER A 95 -2.51 19.68 9.68
C SER A 95 -2.75 19.74 11.19
N GLU A 96 -3.76 20.48 11.60
CA GLU A 96 -4.21 20.55 12.99
C GLU A 96 -5.66 20.09 13.11
N TRP A 97 -5.94 19.23 14.08
CA TRP A 97 -7.30 18.82 14.43
C TRP A 97 -7.44 18.61 15.94
N GLU A 98 -8.47 19.19 16.54
CA GLU A 98 -8.69 19.19 18.00
C GLU A 98 -7.46 19.62 18.83
N GLY A 99 -6.70 20.59 18.31
CA GLY A 99 -5.48 21.10 18.96
C GLY A 99 -4.29 20.13 18.91
N LYS A 100 -4.35 19.08 18.09
CA LYS A 100 -3.26 18.14 17.85
C LYS A 100 -2.70 18.34 16.45
N HIS A 101 -1.38 18.28 16.32
CA HIS A 101 -0.70 18.34 15.02
C HIS A 101 -0.47 16.95 14.44
N PHE A 102 -0.61 16.88 13.11
CA PHE A 102 -0.45 15.67 12.32
C PHE A 102 0.44 15.96 11.13
N LEU A 103 1.43 15.09 10.91
CA LEU A 103 2.27 15.08 9.72
C LEU A 103 1.81 13.99 8.77
N HIS A 104 1.55 14.41 7.53
CA HIS A 104 1.13 13.54 6.44
C HIS A 104 2.25 13.45 5.43
N LEU A 105 2.71 12.24 5.18
CA LEU A 105 3.72 11.94 4.18
C LEU A 105 3.10 11.00 3.13
N THR A 106 3.27 11.35 1.86
CA THR A 106 2.96 10.48 0.72
C THR A 106 4.22 10.29 -0.11
N TYR A 107 4.55 9.05 -0.46
CA TYR A 107 5.69 8.74 -1.32
C TYR A 107 5.40 7.54 -2.25
N GLU A 108 6.11 7.48 -3.37
CA GLU A 108 6.16 6.32 -4.25
C GLU A 108 7.27 5.36 -3.78
N GLY A 109 6.93 4.09 -3.64
CA GLY A 109 7.85 3.02 -3.29
C GLY A 109 8.78 2.62 -4.43
N LEU A 110 9.86 1.89 -4.12
CA LEU A 110 10.82 1.41 -5.12
C LEU A 110 10.20 0.54 -6.21
N ASP A 111 9.16 -0.23 -5.87
CA ASP A 111 8.45 -1.12 -6.80
C ASP A 111 7.14 -0.49 -7.32
N GLY A 112 6.95 0.81 -7.10
CA GLY A 112 5.78 1.58 -7.57
C GLY A 112 4.57 1.52 -6.63
N GLU A 113 4.76 1.13 -5.37
CA GLU A 113 3.75 1.28 -4.33
C GLU A 113 3.42 2.74 -4.06
N GLU A 114 2.18 3.04 -3.72
CA GLU A 114 1.82 4.35 -3.17
C GLU A 114 1.69 4.21 -1.66
N VAL A 115 2.50 4.97 -0.91
CA VAL A 115 2.55 4.90 0.54
C VAL A 115 2.07 6.20 1.14
N TYR A 116 1.17 6.09 2.11
CA TYR A 116 0.70 7.21 2.92
C TYR A 116 0.91 6.91 4.40
N LEU A 117 1.62 7.80 5.08
CA LEU A 117 1.87 7.75 6.52
C LEU A 117 1.27 9.00 7.19
N ASN A 118 0.62 8.77 8.32
CA ASN A 118 0.09 9.85 9.17
C ASN A 118 0.62 9.68 10.59
N TYR A 119 1.43 10.62 11.04
CA TYR A 119 1.97 10.68 12.39
C TYR A 119 1.33 11.80 13.18
N ARG A 120 1.03 11.55 14.46
CA ARG A 120 0.71 12.60 15.42
C ARG A 120 2.00 13.13 16.07
N GLU A 121 1.94 14.36 16.58
CA GLU A 121 3.01 15.03 17.34
C GLU A 121 3.56 14.22 18.52
N ASP A 122 2.79 13.29 19.09
CA ASP A 122 3.22 12.37 20.14
C ASP A 122 3.93 11.10 19.62
N ASP A 123 4.41 11.15 18.37
CA ASP A 123 5.11 10.08 17.65
C ASP A 123 4.26 8.86 17.29
N THR A 124 2.96 8.89 17.57
CA THR A 124 2.07 7.79 17.21
C THR A 124 1.87 7.77 15.69
N LEU A 125 2.27 6.68 15.03
CA LEU A 125 1.81 6.35 13.69
C LEU A 125 0.31 6.06 13.76
N ILE A 126 -0.52 6.98 13.28
CA ILE A 126 -1.99 6.87 13.28
C ILE A 126 -2.44 5.91 12.18
N THR A 127 -1.85 6.04 10.99
CA THR A 127 -2.20 5.21 9.84
C THR A 127 -1.00 5.03 8.93
N ARG A 128 -0.82 3.79 8.47
CA ARG A 128 0.00 3.47 7.30
C ARG A 128 -0.91 2.84 6.25
N GLN A 129 -0.95 3.41 5.06
CA GLN A 129 -1.60 2.82 3.88
C GLN A 129 -0.55 2.56 2.82
N VAL A 130 -0.54 1.35 2.29
CA VAL A 130 0.32 0.94 1.18
C VAL A 130 -0.56 0.35 0.09
N TYR A 131 -0.63 1.03 -1.03
CA TYR A 131 -1.30 0.54 -2.21
C TYR A 131 -0.28 -0.07 -3.18
N PHE A 132 -0.57 -1.26 -3.68
CA PHE A 132 0.24 -2.01 -4.64
C PHE A 132 -0.50 -2.05 -5.99
N PRO A 133 -0.27 -1.09 -6.91
CA PRO A 133 -1.02 -1.00 -8.17
C PRO A 133 -0.95 -2.26 -9.01
N ALA A 134 0.23 -2.90 -9.08
CA ALA A 134 0.45 -4.11 -9.88
C ALA A 134 -0.35 -5.33 -9.38
N ARG A 135 -0.74 -5.34 -8.10
CA ARG A 135 -1.51 -6.42 -7.47
C ARG A 135 -2.95 -6.03 -7.19
N ASP A 136 -3.30 -4.76 -7.44
CA ASP A 136 -4.53 -4.12 -7.01
C ASP A 136 -4.88 -4.51 -5.58
N MET A 137 -3.95 -4.23 -4.67
CA MET A 137 -4.01 -4.65 -3.26
C MET A 137 -3.66 -3.45 -2.39
N GLN A 138 -4.42 -3.26 -1.31
CA GLN A 138 -4.12 -2.25 -0.30
C GLN A 138 -3.87 -2.91 1.04
N ILE A 139 -2.90 -2.38 1.78
CA ILE A 139 -2.58 -2.77 3.14
C ILE A 139 -2.73 -1.53 4.01
N THR A 140 -3.57 -1.61 5.04
CA THR A 140 -3.80 -0.50 5.97
C THR A 140 -3.51 -0.94 7.39
N TYR A 141 -2.62 -0.22 8.08
CA TYR A 141 -2.51 -0.28 9.54
C TYR A 141 -3.26 0.90 10.15
N GLU A 142 -4.03 0.66 11.21
CA GLU A 142 -4.75 1.70 11.97
C GLU A 142 -4.42 1.61 13.46
N ALA A 143 -3.95 2.70 14.06
CA ALA A 143 -3.56 2.73 15.46
C ALA A 143 -4.70 2.51 16.45
N GLU A 144 -5.92 2.95 16.10
CA GLU A 144 -7.10 2.82 16.96
C GLU A 144 -7.43 1.36 17.26
N THR A 145 -7.27 0.49 16.26
CA THR A 145 -7.53 -0.95 16.39
C THR A 145 -6.25 -1.75 16.66
N GLY A 146 -5.09 -1.23 16.23
CA GLY A 146 -3.83 -1.96 16.21
C GLY A 146 -3.75 -3.00 15.09
N ASP A 147 -4.76 -3.06 14.22
CA ASP A 147 -4.85 -4.06 13.17
C ASP A 147 -4.11 -3.62 11.90
N THR A 148 -3.53 -4.59 11.19
CA THR A 148 -3.15 -4.43 9.79
C THR A 148 -4.10 -5.23 8.92
N ARG A 149 -4.77 -4.57 7.98
CA ARG A 149 -5.80 -5.13 7.11
C ARG A 149 -5.33 -5.16 5.68
N MET A 150 -5.65 -6.24 4.98
CA MET A 150 -5.42 -6.40 3.55
C MET A 150 -6.75 -6.37 2.81
N VAL A 151 -6.83 -5.54 1.77
CA VAL A 151 -8.01 -5.36 0.93
C VAL A 151 -7.63 -5.53 -0.53
N PHE A 152 -8.35 -6.38 -1.26
CA PHE A 152 -8.32 -6.43 -2.73
C PHE A 152 -9.62 -5.81 -3.27
N PRO A 153 -9.60 -4.56 -3.78
CA PRO A 153 -10.79 -3.94 -4.34
C PRO A 153 -11.35 -4.75 -5.52
N ILE A 154 -12.68 -4.85 -5.62
CA ILE A 154 -13.32 -5.38 -6.83
C ILE A 154 -13.29 -4.27 -7.88
N ARG A 155 -12.36 -4.34 -8.83
CA ARG A 155 -12.52 -3.59 -10.08
C ARG A 155 -13.50 -4.35 -10.97
N PHE A 156 -14.79 -4.00 -10.90
CA PHE A 156 -15.67 -4.24 -12.03
C PHE A 156 -15.09 -3.43 -13.19
N GLY A 157 -14.54 -4.13 -14.18
CA GLY A 157 -13.77 -3.51 -15.26
C GLY A 157 -14.48 -2.27 -15.79
N SER A 158 -13.80 -1.14 -15.77
CA SER A 158 -14.09 -0.04 -16.68
C SER A 158 -13.72 -0.50 -18.09
N GLY A 159 -14.51 -1.42 -18.62
CA GLY A 159 -14.66 -1.56 -20.06
C GLY A 159 -15.07 -0.17 -20.54
N LYS A 160 -14.16 0.49 -21.26
CA LYS A 160 -14.52 1.62 -22.11
C LYS A 160 -15.74 1.18 -22.93
N LEU A 161 -16.90 1.79 -22.65
CA LEU A 161 -18.01 1.85 -23.60
C LEU A 161 -17.65 2.85 -24.70
#